data_AF-W2EJ49-F1
#
_entry.id   AF-W2EJ49-F1
#
_cell.length_a   1.000
_cell.length_b   1.000
_cell.length_c   1.000
_cell.angle_alpha   90.00
_cell.angle_beta   90.00
_cell.angle_gamma   90.00
#
_symmetry.space_group_name_H-M   'P 1'
#
loop_
_entity.id
_entity.type
_entity.pdbx_description
1 polymer ?
#
loop_
_entity_poly.entity_id
_entity_poly.type
_entity_poly.pdbx_seq_one_letter_code
_entity_poly.pdbx_strand_id
1 'polypeptide(L)'
;MPAGVARLLRPRIGDVADQMITEIQRRVPEYARPADEIYLKVLRLSVNEALQGFLERIENPRAPWDPEVFRTIGRGEAAEGRDLEPFQTAMRLGARVAWRQVTEQAGELGLDPQTLYDLGEAIFIYLDQLADAAAEGFGEARAHAAGEMERRRRRLLDLLLSRPPASPEAVADMARAAGWRLPRTVAGVALEERDNGSPSSLLPPDVLAGLDRRSPCLVVPDPTGPGRAQAL
;
A
#
# COMPACT_ATOMS: atom_id res chain seq x y z
N MET A 1 27.70 17.51 2.58
CA MET A 1 28.32 16.46 1.75
C MET A 1 29.44 17.01 0.87
N PRO A 2 30.70 16.59 1.08
CA PRO A 2 31.82 16.89 0.20
C PRO A 2 31.63 16.34 -1.21
N ALA A 3 32.13 17.06 -2.22
CA ALA A 3 32.10 16.59 -3.60
C ALA A 3 32.92 15.30 -3.76
N GLY A 4 32.34 14.25 -4.36
CA GLY A 4 33.06 13.02 -4.72
C GLY A 4 32.79 11.81 -3.83
N VAL A 5 32.06 11.93 -2.71
CA VAL A 5 31.71 10.77 -1.86
C VAL A 5 30.93 9.71 -2.64
N ALA A 6 29.92 10.11 -3.41
CA ALA A 6 29.20 9.20 -4.27
C ALA A 6 30.08 8.53 -5.33
N ARG A 7 31.11 9.22 -5.86
CA ARG A 7 32.08 8.61 -6.79
C ARG A 7 32.89 7.49 -6.12
N LEU A 8 33.22 7.64 -4.83
CA LEU A 8 33.92 6.63 -4.04
C LEU A 8 33.03 5.41 -3.70
N LEU A 9 31.72 5.64 -3.51
CA LEU A 9 30.76 4.60 -3.15
C LEU A 9 30.20 3.84 -4.36
N ARG A 10 30.11 4.49 -5.53
CA ARG A 10 29.50 3.94 -6.75
C ARG A 10 30.05 2.58 -7.19
N PRO A 11 31.37 2.29 -7.12
CA PRO A 11 31.91 0.97 -7.47
C PRO A 11 31.41 -0.18 -6.57
N ARG A 12 30.89 0.13 -5.37
CA ARG A 12 30.50 -0.87 -4.35
C ARG A 12 29.00 -1.17 -4.33
N ILE A 13 28.20 -0.49 -5.15
CA ILE A 13 26.73 -0.63 -5.13
C ILE A 13 26.31 -2.10 -5.29
N GLY A 14 26.93 -2.84 -6.21
CA GLY A 14 26.59 -4.24 -6.47
C GLY A 14 26.78 -5.12 -5.24
N ASP A 15 27.95 -5.03 -4.60
CA ASP A 15 28.26 -5.83 -3.41
C ASP A 15 27.34 -5.47 -2.23
N VAL A 16 27.06 -4.18 -2.06
CA VAL A 16 26.14 -3.73 -1.01
C VAL A 16 24.71 -4.20 -1.30
N ALA A 17 24.25 -4.12 -2.54
CA ALA A 17 22.93 -4.59 -2.95
C ALA A 17 22.75 -6.08 -2.66
N ASP A 18 23.75 -6.90 -2.97
CA ASP A 18 23.70 -8.35 -2.74
C ASP A 18 23.62 -8.69 -1.24
N GLN A 19 24.36 -7.96 -0.41
CA GLN A 19 24.27 -8.08 1.04
C GLN A 19 22.91 -7.63 1.59
N MET A 20 22.35 -6.55 1.05
CA MET A 20 21.01 -6.09 1.43
C MET A 20 19.95 -7.14 1.10
N ILE A 21 19.95 -7.65 -0.13
CA ILE A 21 18.98 -8.65 -0.58
C ILE A 21 19.07 -9.90 0.30
N THR A 22 20.29 -10.38 0.55
CA THR A 22 20.52 -11.55 1.42
C THR A 22 19.95 -11.32 2.82
N GLU A 23 20.24 -10.17 3.44
CA GLU A 23 19.78 -9.87 4.80
C GLU A 23 18.26 -9.63 4.86
N ILE A 24 17.68 -9.01 3.83
CA ILE A 24 16.24 -8.79 3.69
C ILE A 24 15.53 -10.14 3.58
N GLN A 25 15.93 -11.02 2.67
CA GLN A 25 15.30 -12.33 2.49
C GLN A 25 15.43 -13.22 3.73
N ARG A 26 16.53 -13.07 4.47
CA ARG A 26 16.74 -13.83 5.71
C ARG A 26 15.80 -13.38 6.84
N ARG A 27 15.38 -12.12 6.86
CA ARG A 27 14.61 -11.54 7.97
C ARG A 27 13.17 -11.17 7.66
N VAL A 28 12.80 -11.09 6.38
CA VAL A 28 11.48 -10.69 5.90
C VAL A 28 10.90 -11.84 5.05
N PRO A 29 10.11 -12.75 5.66
CA PRO A 29 9.57 -13.93 4.99
C PRO A 29 8.78 -13.62 3.72
N GLU A 30 8.08 -12.49 3.68
CA GLU A 30 7.28 -12.03 2.54
C GLU A 30 8.12 -11.86 1.27
N TYR A 31 9.41 -11.56 1.43
CA TYR A 31 10.38 -11.33 0.36
C TYR A 31 11.28 -12.55 0.07
N ALA A 32 11.15 -13.61 0.88
CA ALA A 32 11.91 -14.86 0.75
C ALA A 32 11.21 -15.83 -0.22
N ARG A 33 11.24 -15.52 -1.52
CA ARG A 33 10.57 -16.31 -2.58
C ARG A 33 11.56 -16.98 -3.53
N PRO A 34 12.29 -18.03 -3.11
CA PRO A 34 13.36 -18.63 -3.92
C PRO A 34 12.86 -19.28 -5.22
N ALA A 35 11.59 -19.66 -5.29
CA ALA A 35 10.97 -20.27 -6.47
C ALA A 35 10.48 -19.24 -7.52
N ASP A 36 10.50 -17.95 -7.19
CA ASP A 36 9.97 -16.89 -8.07
C ASP A 36 11.12 -16.04 -8.64
N GLU A 37 11.71 -16.52 -9.74
CA GLU A 37 12.85 -15.85 -10.38
C GLU A 37 12.54 -14.42 -10.84
N ILE A 38 11.29 -14.14 -11.22
CA ILE A 38 10.88 -12.81 -11.67
C ILE A 38 10.87 -11.86 -10.47
N TYR A 39 10.26 -12.30 -9.37
CA TYR A 39 10.25 -11.54 -8.12
C TYR A 39 11.66 -11.20 -7.63
N LEU A 40 12.57 -12.19 -7.66
CA LEU A 40 13.95 -11.98 -7.26
C LEU A 40 14.69 -10.96 -8.14
N LYS A 41 14.44 -10.96 -9.45
CA LYS A 41 14.99 -9.96 -10.38
C LYS A 41 14.44 -8.57 -10.08
N VAL A 42 13.14 -8.44 -9.83
CA VAL A 42 12.50 -7.17 -9.47
C VAL A 42 13.06 -6.63 -8.15
N LEU A 43 13.17 -7.47 -7.11
CA LEU A 43 13.77 -7.09 -5.84
C LEU A 43 15.20 -6.56 -6.01
N ARG A 44 16.02 -7.25 -6.82
CA ARG A 44 17.39 -6.81 -7.10
C ARG A 44 17.43 -5.49 -7.85
N LEU A 45 16.54 -5.29 -8.83
CA LEU A 45 16.43 -4.03 -9.55
C LEU A 45 16.06 -2.89 -8.59
N SER A 46 15.02 -3.07 -7.77
CA SER A 46 14.57 -2.05 -6.81
C SER A 46 15.65 -1.68 -5.79
N VAL A 47 16.42 -2.64 -5.28
CA VAL A 47 17.53 -2.35 -4.35
C VAL A 47 18.65 -1.58 -5.04
N ASN A 48 18.98 -1.92 -6.29
CA ASN A 48 19.99 -1.19 -7.06
C ASN A 48 19.53 0.25 -7.37
N GLU A 49 18.28 0.43 -7.78
CA GLU A 49 17.68 1.74 -8.03
C GLU A 49 17.67 2.58 -6.75
N ALA A 50 17.32 1.99 -5.60
CA ALA A 50 17.36 2.69 -4.32
C ALA A 50 18.78 3.19 -3.98
N LEU A 51 19.81 2.35 -4.18
CA LEU A 51 21.20 2.72 -3.92
C LEU A 51 21.73 3.77 -4.90
N GLN A 52 21.41 3.63 -6.19
CA GLN A 52 21.80 4.63 -7.21
C GLN A 52 21.12 5.98 -6.93
N GLY A 53 19.81 5.98 -6.66
CA GLY A 53 19.07 7.19 -6.30
C GLY A 53 19.59 7.84 -5.03
N PHE A 54 20.07 7.07 -4.05
CA PHE A 54 20.74 7.63 -2.87
C PHE A 54 22.04 8.35 -3.24
N LEU A 55 22.88 7.76 -4.09
CA LEU A 55 24.12 8.39 -4.55
C LEU A 55 23.87 9.66 -5.35
N GLU A 56 22.85 9.66 -6.20
CA GLU A 56 22.41 10.85 -6.93
C GLU A 56 21.89 11.93 -5.98
N ARG A 57 21.15 11.55 -4.94
CA ARG A 57 20.62 12.47 -3.94
C ARG A 57 21.74 13.12 -3.13
N ILE A 58 22.78 12.40 -2.74
CA ILE A 58 23.91 13.02 -2.02
C ILE A 58 24.79 13.89 -2.93
N GLU A 59 24.88 13.58 -4.23
CA GLU A 59 25.55 14.45 -5.22
C GLU A 59 24.72 15.72 -5.49
N ASN A 60 23.40 15.57 -5.62
CA ASN A 60 22.48 16.64 -5.99
C ASN A 60 21.21 16.63 -5.09
N PRO A 61 21.28 17.15 -3.85
CA PRO A 61 20.16 17.09 -2.91
C PRO A 61 18.86 17.73 -3.40
N ARG A 62 18.99 18.74 -4.27
CA ARG A 62 17.87 19.49 -4.87
C ARG A 62 17.42 18.97 -6.23
N ALA A 63 18.07 17.93 -6.77
CA ALA A 63 17.60 17.35 -8.02
C ALA A 63 16.19 16.79 -7.84
N PRO A 64 15.31 16.95 -8.84
CA PRO A 64 14.09 16.16 -8.92
C PRO A 64 14.46 14.68 -8.86
N TRP A 65 13.67 13.91 -8.11
CA TRP A 65 13.78 12.47 -8.07
C TRP A 65 12.45 11.87 -8.52
N ASP A 66 12.50 10.68 -9.11
CA ASP A 66 11.31 9.96 -9.52
C ASP A 66 10.86 8.99 -8.41
N PRO A 67 9.74 9.25 -7.72
CA PRO A 67 9.21 8.37 -6.67
C PRO A 67 8.48 7.14 -7.22
N GLU A 68 8.32 7.01 -8.54
CA GLU A 68 7.39 6.05 -9.16
C GLU A 68 7.74 4.58 -8.87
N VAL A 69 9.03 4.25 -8.78
CA VAL A 69 9.48 2.91 -8.37
C VAL A 69 8.92 2.54 -6.99
N PHE A 70 9.00 3.47 -6.04
CA PHE A 70 8.56 3.24 -4.65
C PHE A 70 7.04 3.29 -4.52
N ARG A 71 6.35 4.15 -5.28
CA ARG A 71 4.89 4.08 -5.43
C ARG A 71 4.44 2.74 -5.98
N THR A 72 5.15 2.21 -6.98
CA THR A 72 4.87 0.89 -7.55
C THR A 72 5.02 -0.22 -6.54
N ILE A 73 6.06 -0.17 -5.69
CA ILE A 73 6.22 -1.10 -4.57
C ILE A 73 5.03 -0.99 -3.61
N GLY A 74 4.63 0.23 -3.22
CA GLY A 74 3.47 0.46 -2.36
C GLY A 74 2.16 -0.10 -2.94
N ARG A 75 1.92 0.10 -4.24
CA ARG A 75 0.79 -0.52 -4.95
C ARG A 75 0.88 -2.04 -4.96
N GLY A 76 2.09 -2.60 -5.12
CA GLY A 76 2.35 -4.03 -5.05
C GLY A 76 2.01 -4.65 -3.69
N GLU A 77 2.43 -4.01 -2.59
CA GLU A 77 2.08 -4.43 -1.22
C GLU A 77 0.56 -4.47 -1.01
N ALA A 78 -0.14 -3.43 -1.46
CA ALA A 78 -1.60 -3.37 -1.40
C ALA A 78 -2.27 -4.46 -2.25
N ALA A 79 -1.76 -4.72 -3.45
CA ALA A 79 -2.29 -5.74 -4.36
C ALA A 79 -2.10 -7.15 -3.82
N GLU A 80 -1.02 -7.41 -3.09
CA GLU A 80 -0.78 -8.68 -2.39
C GLU A 80 -1.53 -8.76 -1.04
N GLY A 81 -2.36 -7.77 -0.70
CA GLY A 81 -3.19 -7.75 0.50
C GLY A 81 -2.43 -7.51 1.79
N ARG A 82 -1.17 -7.05 1.71
CA ARG A 82 -0.31 -6.78 2.86
C ARG A 82 -0.46 -5.34 3.37
N ASP A 83 0.20 -5.08 4.48
CA ASP A 83 0.48 -3.74 4.98
C ASP A 83 1.91 -3.32 4.58
N LEU A 84 2.29 -2.06 4.81
CA LEU A 84 3.62 -1.55 4.48
C LEU A 84 4.72 -1.96 5.47
N GLU A 85 4.38 -2.69 6.54
CA GLU A 85 5.35 -3.09 7.57
C GLU A 85 6.52 -3.95 7.02
N PRO A 86 6.31 -4.95 6.14
CA PRO A 86 7.41 -5.72 5.55
C PRO A 86 8.36 -4.85 4.73
N PHE A 87 7.81 -3.92 3.95
CA PHE A 87 8.57 -2.95 3.17
C PHE A 87 9.41 -2.03 4.06
N GLN A 88 8.81 -1.44 5.08
CA GLN A 88 9.52 -0.59 6.05
C GLN A 88 10.62 -1.35 6.78
N THR A 89 10.37 -2.62 7.12
CA THR A 89 11.38 -3.49 7.74
C THR A 89 12.54 -3.74 6.80
N ALA A 90 12.28 -4.08 5.55
CA ALA A 90 13.33 -4.29 4.54
C ALA A 90 14.17 -3.03 4.29
N MET A 91 13.54 -1.85 4.23
CA MET A 91 14.25 -0.58 4.10
C MET A 91 15.20 -0.32 5.28
N ARG A 92 14.73 -0.48 6.52
CA ARG A 92 15.57 -0.34 7.73
C ARG A 92 16.75 -1.32 7.74
N LEU A 93 16.52 -2.56 7.30
CA LEU A 93 17.57 -3.57 7.16
C LEU A 93 18.60 -3.18 6.10
N GLY A 94 18.13 -2.75 4.93
CA GLY A 94 18.98 -2.28 3.83
C GLY A 94 19.87 -1.12 4.26
N ALA A 95 19.28 -0.10 4.88
CA ALA A 95 20.02 1.05 5.40
C ALA A 95 21.09 0.66 6.42
N ARG A 96 20.78 -0.27 7.33
CA ARG A 96 21.76 -0.77 8.31
C ARG A 96 22.92 -1.50 7.63
N VAL A 97 22.66 -2.27 6.58
CA VAL A 97 23.70 -2.96 5.79
C VAL A 97 24.59 -1.94 5.07
N ALA A 98 23.99 -0.95 4.39
CA ALA A 98 24.71 0.13 3.73
C ALA A 98 25.59 0.90 4.72
N TRP A 99 25.02 1.30 5.85
CA TRP A 99 25.73 2.04 6.89
C TRP A 99 26.94 1.28 7.42
N ARG A 100 26.74 0.00 7.77
CA ARG A 100 27.84 -0.87 8.22
C ARG A 100 28.97 -0.92 7.19
N GLN A 101 28.63 -1.19 5.92
CA GLN A 101 29.60 -1.26 4.82
C GLN A 101 30.40 0.03 4.64
N VAL A 102 29.76 1.19 4.73
CA VAL A 102 30.46 2.48 4.64
C VAL A 102 31.36 2.72 5.85
N THR A 103 30.88 2.45 7.06
CA THR A 103 31.68 2.66 8.29
C THR A 103 32.89 1.74 8.40
N GLU A 104 32.77 0.48 7.96
CA GLU A 104 33.89 -0.47 7.94
C GLU A 104 35.00 -0.03 6.98
N GLN A 105 34.65 0.67 5.90
CA GLN A 105 35.59 1.09 4.85
C GLN A 105 35.96 2.58 4.94
N ALA A 106 35.47 3.31 5.94
CA ALA A 106 35.63 4.75 6.06
C ALA A 106 37.10 5.18 6.09
N GLY A 107 37.95 4.43 6.81
CA GLY A 107 39.39 4.70 6.88
C GLY A 107 40.11 4.50 5.54
N GLU A 108 39.81 3.42 4.83
CA GLU A 108 40.38 3.12 3.50
C GLU A 108 39.92 4.14 2.44
N LEU A 109 38.70 4.66 2.60
CA LEU A 109 38.11 5.66 1.73
C LEU A 109 38.53 7.10 2.07
N GLY A 110 39.27 7.30 3.17
CA GLY A 110 39.64 8.62 3.65
C GLY A 110 38.45 9.49 4.05
N LEU A 111 37.33 8.87 4.48
CA LEU A 111 36.15 9.60 4.95
C LEU A 111 36.39 10.11 6.36
N ASP A 112 36.25 11.43 6.53
CA ASP A 112 36.32 12.05 7.84
C ASP A 112 35.02 11.82 8.66
N PRO A 113 35.04 12.00 9.99
CA PRO A 113 33.85 11.83 10.83
C PRO A 113 32.67 12.71 10.42
N GLN A 114 32.92 13.95 9.95
CA GLN A 114 31.86 14.86 9.54
C GLN A 114 31.11 14.31 8.31
N THR A 115 31.84 13.72 7.37
CA THR A 115 31.29 13.06 6.19
C THR A 115 30.42 11.87 6.57
N LEU A 116 30.81 11.11 7.60
CA LEU A 116 29.98 10.03 8.14
C LEU A 116 28.70 10.57 8.79
N TYR A 117 28.77 11.66 9.56
CA TYR A 117 27.58 12.29 10.16
C TYR A 117 26.60 12.78 9.08
N ASP A 118 27.11 13.50 8.08
CA ASP A 118 26.34 13.97 6.93
C ASP A 118 25.68 12.79 6.18
N LEU A 119 26.39 11.67 6.02
CA LEU A 119 25.87 10.49 5.34
C LEU A 119 24.77 9.80 6.15
N GLY A 120 24.95 9.71 7.48
CA GLY A 120 23.94 9.16 8.38
C GLY A 120 22.64 9.95 8.33
N GLU A 121 22.72 11.29 8.38
CA GLU A 121 21.57 12.17 8.23
C GLU A 121 20.91 12.00 6.84
N ALA A 122 21.72 11.95 5.77
CA ALA A 122 21.22 11.74 4.42
C ALA A 122 20.47 10.41 4.25
N ILE A 123 20.91 9.35 4.92
CA ILE A 123 20.21 8.05 4.90
C ILE A 123 18.81 8.19 5.49
N PHE A 124 18.64 8.85 6.64
CA PHE A 124 17.32 9.04 7.24
C PHE A 124 16.39 9.85 6.35
N ILE A 125 16.86 10.99 5.84
CA ILE A 125 16.08 11.84 4.93
C ILE A 125 15.64 11.06 3.69
N TYR A 126 16.53 10.24 3.14
CA TYR A 126 16.21 9.45 1.95
C TYR A 126 15.22 8.34 2.27
N LEU A 127 15.38 7.62 3.39
CA LEU A 127 14.42 6.60 3.83
C LEU A 127 13.01 7.15 4.02
N ASP A 128 12.88 8.35 4.58
CA ASP A 128 11.57 9.00 4.75
C ASP A 128 10.93 9.28 3.38
N GLN A 129 11.71 9.76 2.40
CA GLN A 129 11.22 9.97 1.03
C GLN A 129 10.74 8.67 0.37
N LEU A 130 11.47 7.56 0.55
CA LEU A 130 11.08 6.26 0.03
C LEU A 130 9.78 5.76 0.69
N ALA A 131 9.68 5.95 2.01
CA ALA A 131 8.51 5.55 2.80
C ALA A 131 7.27 6.35 2.39
N ASP A 132 7.38 7.66 2.21
CA ASP A 132 6.29 8.53 1.79
C ASP A 132 5.77 8.15 0.39
N ALA A 133 6.68 7.91 -0.56
CA ALA A 133 6.32 7.48 -1.90
C ALA A 133 5.60 6.11 -1.90
N ALA A 134 6.08 5.14 -1.10
CA ALA A 134 5.40 3.86 -0.96
C ALA A 134 4.04 3.99 -0.27
N ALA A 135 3.92 4.87 0.73
CA ALA A 135 2.65 5.15 1.40
C ALA A 135 1.61 5.78 0.47
N GLU A 136 2.04 6.70 -0.40
CA GLU A 136 1.19 7.29 -1.43
C GLU A 136 0.64 6.21 -2.38
N GLY A 137 1.52 5.40 -2.98
CA GLY A 137 1.12 4.33 -3.89
C GLY A 137 0.22 3.29 -3.22
N PHE A 138 0.50 2.91 -1.98
CA PHE A 138 -0.34 2.01 -1.19
C PHE A 138 -1.74 2.60 -0.94
N GLY A 139 -1.79 3.87 -0.55
CA GLY A 139 -3.04 4.60 -0.31
C GLY A 139 -3.89 4.70 -1.58
N GLU A 140 -3.28 5.03 -2.71
CA GLU A 140 -3.95 5.06 -4.02
C GLU A 140 -4.55 3.69 -4.39
N ALA A 141 -3.78 2.61 -4.25
CA ALA A 141 -4.25 1.26 -4.56
C ALA A 141 -5.41 0.84 -3.64
N ARG A 142 -5.30 1.09 -2.33
CA ARG A 142 -6.37 0.80 -1.35
C ARG A 142 -7.62 1.61 -1.65
N ALA A 143 -7.49 2.91 -1.96
CA ALA A 143 -8.60 3.78 -2.31
C ALA A 143 -9.27 3.33 -3.61
N HIS A 144 -8.49 2.94 -4.62
CA HIS A 144 -9.01 2.41 -5.88
C HIS A 144 -9.81 1.12 -5.66
N ALA A 145 -9.26 0.16 -4.91
CA ALA A 145 -9.93 -1.10 -4.59
C ALA A 145 -11.22 -0.88 -3.76
N ALA A 146 -11.18 0.01 -2.77
CA ALA A 146 -12.36 0.38 -2.00
C ALA A 146 -13.44 1.04 -2.88
N GLY A 147 -13.05 1.96 -3.77
CA GLY A 147 -13.94 2.61 -4.72
C GLY A 147 -14.56 1.63 -5.72
N GLU A 148 -13.81 0.64 -6.20
CA GLU A 148 -14.35 -0.44 -7.02
C GLU A 148 -15.37 -1.29 -6.26
N MET A 149 -15.05 -1.69 -5.03
CA MET A 149 -15.96 -2.46 -4.19
C MET A 149 -17.26 -1.69 -3.96
N GLU A 150 -17.16 -0.40 -3.65
CA GLU A 150 -18.32 0.46 -3.43
C GLU A 150 -19.17 0.62 -4.71
N ARG A 151 -18.54 0.72 -5.89
CA ARG A 151 -19.26 0.70 -7.18
C ARG A 151 -19.98 -0.63 -7.41
N ARG A 152 -19.36 -1.78 -7.08
CA ARG A 152 -20.00 -3.10 -7.19
C ARG A 152 -21.19 -3.22 -6.25
N ARG A 153 -21.08 -2.73 -5.00
CA ARG A 153 -22.18 -2.69 -4.02
C ARG A 153 -23.35 -1.80 -4.46
N ARG A 154 -23.07 -0.63 -5.04
CA ARG A 154 -24.10 0.23 -5.63
C ARG A 154 -24.84 -0.44 -6.79
N ARG A 155 -24.11 -1.10 -7.70
CA ARG A 155 -24.73 -1.87 -8.81
C ARG A 155 -25.59 -3.02 -8.30
N LEU A 156 -25.18 -3.69 -7.23
CA LEU A 156 -26.00 -4.72 -6.58
C LEU A 156 -27.30 -4.13 -6.02
N LEU A 157 -27.23 -2.98 -5.34
CA LEU A 157 -28.40 -2.29 -4.83
C LEU A 157 -29.35 -1.90 -5.97
N ASP A 158 -28.85 -1.35 -7.07
CA ASP A 158 -29.64 -1.04 -8.25
C ASP A 158 -30.32 -2.27 -8.83
N LEU A 159 -29.61 -3.40 -8.89
CA LEU A 159 -30.14 -4.65 -9.39
C LEU A 159 -31.25 -5.21 -8.49
N LEU A 160 -31.10 -5.13 -7.17
CA LEU A 160 -32.12 -5.55 -6.20
C LEU A 160 -33.38 -4.68 -6.24
N LEU A 161 -33.23 -3.38 -6.53
CA LEU A 161 -34.34 -2.43 -6.62
C LEU A 161 -34.94 -2.31 -8.02
N SER A 162 -34.39 -3.04 -9.00
CA SER A 162 -34.82 -2.98 -10.39
C SER A 162 -36.28 -3.43 -10.58
N ARG A 163 -36.96 -2.78 -11.53
CA ARG A 163 -38.31 -3.15 -11.98
C ARG A 163 -38.31 -3.21 -13.52
N PRO A 164 -38.66 -4.34 -14.15
CA PRO A 164 -39.02 -5.62 -13.54
C PRO A 164 -37.85 -6.25 -12.74
N PRO A 165 -38.12 -7.18 -11.80
CA PRO A 165 -37.09 -7.80 -10.98
C PRO A 165 -36.02 -8.49 -11.83
N ALA A 166 -34.75 -8.29 -11.48
CA ALA A 166 -33.64 -9.02 -12.07
C ALA A 166 -33.73 -10.54 -11.78
N SER A 167 -33.12 -11.35 -12.66
CA SER A 167 -33.04 -12.79 -12.45
C SER A 167 -32.24 -13.12 -11.17
N PRO A 168 -32.61 -14.17 -10.42
CA PRO A 168 -31.86 -14.60 -9.23
C PRO A 168 -30.37 -14.87 -9.50
N GLU A 169 -30.03 -15.40 -10.68
CA GLU A 169 -28.65 -15.67 -11.10
C GLU A 169 -27.82 -14.38 -11.20
N ALA A 170 -28.33 -13.36 -11.91
CA ALA A 170 -27.68 -12.06 -12.00
C ALA A 170 -27.47 -11.39 -10.62
N VAL A 171 -28.43 -11.54 -9.70
CA VAL A 171 -28.30 -11.04 -8.32
C VAL A 171 -27.22 -11.80 -7.57
N ALA A 172 -27.19 -13.13 -7.67
CA ALA A 172 -26.18 -13.97 -7.02
C ALA A 172 -24.77 -13.66 -7.53
N ASP A 173 -24.59 -13.46 -8.83
CA ASP A 173 -23.30 -13.11 -9.43
C ASP A 173 -22.83 -11.73 -8.99
N MET A 174 -23.72 -10.73 -8.99
CA MET A 174 -23.37 -9.38 -8.54
C MET A 174 -23.12 -9.33 -7.02
N ALA A 175 -23.86 -10.12 -6.23
CA ALA A 175 -23.62 -10.28 -4.79
C ALA A 175 -22.22 -10.84 -4.53
N ARG A 176 -21.83 -11.89 -5.27
CA ARG A 176 -20.48 -12.46 -5.20
C ARG A 176 -19.41 -11.43 -5.58
N ALA A 177 -19.62 -10.69 -6.68
CA ALA A 177 -18.69 -9.66 -7.13
C ALA A 177 -18.54 -8.50 -6.12
N ALA A 178 -19.61 -8.15 -5.40
CA ALA A 178 -19.63 -7.11 -4.39
C ALA A 178 -19.19 -7.58 -2.99
N GLY A 179 -18.72 -8.82 -2.85
CA GLY A 179 -18.37 -9.40 -1.55
C GLY A 179 -19.55 -9.49 -0.58
N TRP A 180 -20.78 -9.45 -1.08
CA TRP A 180 -21.99 -9.49 -0.29
C TRP A 180 -22.51 -10.92 -0.19
N ARG A 181 -22.51 -11.47 1.03
CA ARG A 181 -23.04 -12.82 1.27
C ARG A 181 -24.54 -12.80 1.02
N LEU A 182 -25.00 -13.57 0.05
CA LEU A 182 -26.41 -13.60 -0.33
C LEU A 182 -27.27 -14.08 0.86
N PRO A 183 -28.13 -13.22 1.43
CA PRO A 183 -28.98 -13.58 2.57
C PRO A 183 -30.21 -14.37 2.12
N ARG A 184 -30.94 -14.95 3.07
CA ARG A 184 -32.22 -15.64 2.77
C ARG A 184 -33.32 -14.63 2.49
N THR A 185 -33.29 -13.50 3.21
CA THR A 185 -34.27 -12.42 3.09
C THR A 185 -33.58 -11.07 3.19
N VAL A 186 -34.21 -10.04 2.64
CA VAL A 186 -33.76 -8.65 2.77
C VAL A 186 -34.93 -7.76 3.18
N ALA A 187 -34.65 -6.71 3.96
CA ALA A 187 -35.56 -5.59 4.15
C ALA A 187 -35.03 -4.35 3.44
N GLY A 188 -35.92 -3.63 2.75
CA GLY A 188 -35.65 -2.29 2.26
C GLY A 188 -36.14 -1.25 3.27
N VAL A 189 -35.26 -0.34 3.68
CA VAL A 189 -35.57 0.78 4.57
C VAL A 189 -35.49 2.06 3.74
N ALA A 190 -36.60 2.79 3.62
CA ALA A 190 -36.58 4.14 3.04
C ALA A 190 -36.16 5.14 4.11
N LEU A 191 -35.22 6.01 3.77
CA LEU A 191 -34.74 7.07 4.66
C LEU A 191 -35.34 8.41 4.23
N GLU A 192 -35.68 9.24 5.21
CA GLU A 192 -36.04 10.64 4.99
C GLU A 192 -34.80 11.51 5.18
N GLU A 193 -34.55 12.42 4.23
CA GLU A 193 -33.42 13.33 4.26
C GLU A 193 -33.67 14.37 5.37
N ARG A 194 -32.93 14.29 6.49
CA ARG A 194 -33.02 15.29 7.56
C ARG A 194 -31.88 16.30 7.37
N ASP A 195 -32.22 17.58 7.35
CA ASP A 195 -31.32 18.75 7.19
C ASP A 195 -30.20 18.87 8.25
N ASN A 196 -30.17 17.97 9.23
CA ASN A 196 -29.29 18.03 10.38
C ASN A 196 -28.27 16.90 10.32
N GLY A 197 -27.15 17.14 9.64
CA GLY A 197 -25.85 16.46 9.77
C GLY A 197 -25.88 14.93 9.74
N SER A 198 -25.28 14.34 8.70
CA SER A 198 -25.13 12.90 8.52
C SER A 198 -24.85 12.18 9.86
N PRO A 199 -25.80 11.37 10.38
CA PRO A 199 -25.44 10.45 11.43
C PRO A 199 -24.53 9.43 10.76
N SER A 200 -23.22 9.61 10.93
CA SER A 200 -22.21 8.58 10.65
C SER A 200 -22.40 7.45 11.66
N SER A 201 -23.57 6.81 11.64
CA SER A 201 -23.73 5.48 12.19
C SER A 201 -22.90 4.59 11.30
N LEU A 202 -21.88 3.95 11.87
CA LEU A 202 -21.11 2.91 11.19
C LEU A 202 -22.09 1.76 10.86
N LEU A 203 -22.69 1.84 9.68
CA LEU A 203 -23.57 0.79 9.18
C LEU A 203 -22.79 -0.52 9.17
N PRO A 204 -23.40 -1.64 9.59
CA PRO A 204 -22.78 -2.94 9.48
C PRO A 204 -22.29 -3.19 8.04
N PRO A 205 -21.13 -3.86 7.86
CA PRO A 205 -20.48 -4.01 6.56
C PRO A 205 -21.27 -4.86 5.55
N ASP A 206 -22.39 -5.47 5.96
CA ASP A 206 -23.29 -6.24 5.11
C ASP A 206 -24.59 -5.49 4.76
N VAL A 207 -24.80 -4.28 5.27
CA VAL A 207 -25.86 -3.38 4.78
C VAL A 207 -25.43 -2.76 3.46
N LEU A 208 -26.35 -2.71 2.49
CA LEU A 208 -26.15 -1.93 1.26
C LEU A 208 -26.84 -0.58 1.44
N ALA A 209 -26.10 0.51 1.25
CA ALA A 209 -26.61 1.86 1.41
C ALA A 209 -26.65 2.57 0.06
N GLY A 210 -27.76 3.24 -0.22
CA GLY A 210 -27.94 4.12 -1.38
C GLY A 210 -28.29 5.51 -0.92
N LEU A 211 -27.40 6.14 -0.16
CA LEU A 211 -27.62 7.47 0.45
C LEU A 211 -27.56 8.61 -0.59
N ASP A 212 -26.90 8.38 -1.71
CA ASP A 212 -26.74 9.30 -2.84
C ASP A 212 -27.92 9.25 -3.83
N ARG A 213 -28.94 8.43 -3.55
CA ARG A 213 -30.13 8.28 -4.40
C ARG A 213 -31.13 9.41 -4.15
N ARG A 214 -31.97 9.72 -5.15
CA ARG A 214 -33.13 10.61 -5.00
C ARG A 214 -34.10 10.18 -3.90
N SER A 215 -34.16 8.87 -3.63
CA SER A 215 -34.87 8.31 -2.49
C SER A 215 -33.86 7.45 -1.71
N PRO A 216 -33.20 8.04 -0.70
CA PRO A 216 -32.19 7.34 0.08
C PRO A 216 -32.76 6.08 0.72
N CYS A 217 -32.01 4.98 0.64
CA CYS A 217 -32.49 3.70 1.17
C CYS A 217 -31.34 2.81 1.67
N LEU A 218 -31.68 1.90 2.57
CA LEU A 218 -30.82 0.81 3.02
C LEU A 218 -31.44 -0.54 2.63
N VAL A 219 -30.60 -1.51 2.28
CA VAL A 219 -30.99 -2.91 2.19
C VAL A 219 -30.28 -3.68 3.28
N VAL A 220 -31.07 -4.24 4.20
CA VAL A 220 -30.60 -4.93 5.39
C VAL A 220 -30.78 -6.43 5.20
N PRO A 221 -29.70 -7.23 5.26
CA PRO A 221 -29.78 -8.68 5.14
C PRO A 221 -30.36 -9.31 6.41
N ASP A 222 -31.20 -10.33 6.23
CA ASP A 222 -31.79 -11.17 7.28
C ASP A 222 -32.28 -10.36 8.51
N PRO A 223 -33.24 -9.43 8.32
CA PRO A 223 -33.65 -8.45 9.33
C PRO A 223 -34.25 -9.08 10.60
N THR A 224 -34.68 -10.34 10.53
CA THR A 224 -35.24 -11.11 11.66
C THR A 224 -34.19 -11.91 12.43
N GLY A 225 -32.91 -11.82 12.06
CA GLY A 225 -31.80 -12.50 12.75
C GLY A 225 -31.51 -11.91 14.14
N PRO A 226 -30.87 -12.69 15.04
CA PRO A 226 -30.54 -12.24 16.39
C PRO A 226 -29.64 -10.98 16.36
N GLY A 227 -30.02 -9.94 17.10
CA GLY A 227 -29.27 -8.68 17.24
C GLY A 227 -29.63 -7.55 16.27
N ARG A 228 -30.52 -7.78 15.28
CA ARG A 228 -30.81 -6.79 14.21
C ARG A 228 -31.90 -5.77 14.54
N ALA A 229 -32.82 -6.07 15.45
CA ALA A 229 -33.91 -5.16 15.84
C ALA A 229 -33.45 -3.90 16.60
N GLN A 230 -32.19 -3.86 17.06
CA GLN A 230 -31.56 -2.68 17.67
C GLN A 230 -30.73 -1.84 16.68
N ALA A 231 -30.51 -2.33 15.45
CA ALA A 231 -29.70 -1.68 14.42
C ALA A 231 -30.53 -1.01 13.30
N LEU A 232 -31.85 -1.23 13.32
CA LEU A 232 -32.88 -0.59 12.49
C LEU A 232 -33.52 0.55 13.26
#